data_AF-A0A7X8U5G9-F1
#
_entry.id   AF-A0A7X8U5G9-F1
#
_cell.length_a   1.000
_cell.length_b   1.000
_cell.length_c   1.000
_cell.angle_alpha   90.00
_cell.angle_beta   90.00
_cell.angle_gamma   90.00
#
_symmetry.space_group_name_H-M   'P 1'
#
loop_
_entity.id
_entity.type
_entity.pdbx_description
1 polymer ?
#
loop_
_entity_poly.entity_id
_entity_poly.type
_entity_poly.pdbx_seq_one_letter_code
_entity_poly.pdbx_strand_id
1 'polypeptide(L)'
;MKEPIMRNNPGRNSILVTGLLFLAVIALGLLAGWFFSDRESGLSQLLPQEYIGPSPVEAIPEDELKTGDLILLGARQEAKQRTRYDASYASIDYPGGDVAPDRGACTDVVIRAFRNAGIDLQQLIHEDMKADFASYPSKWGLNAPDSNIDHRRVPNQIQYFNTYGKSLTLEVEGHLEEWKWGDVVYWRFPDGRDHCGIISDRTTKDGRPLVIHNAGLAREEDALLRWEIVGHYRYEGTS
;
A
#
# COMPACT_ATOMS: atom_id res chain seq x y z
N MET A 1 -58.39 -16.75 -59.88
CA MET A 1 -57.20 -17.59 -59.66
C MET A 1 -56.31 -16.88 -58.66
N LYS A 2 -56.13 -17.47 -57.46
CA LYS A 2 -55.08 -17.33 -56.41
C LYS A 2 -54.50 -15.93 -56.06
N GLU A 3 -54.56 -15.59 -54.76
CA GLU A 3 -53.93 -14.44 -54.06
C GLU A 3 -52.39 -14.39 -54.16
N PRO A 4 -51.76 -13.30 -53.65
CA PRO A 4 -50.83 -13.55 -52.55
C PRO A 4 -51.04 -12.68 -51.30
N ILE A 5 -51.00 -13.38 -50.19
CA ILE A 5 -50.94 -12.95 -48.78
C ILE A 5 -49.63 -12.21 -48.52
N MET A 6 -49.71 -10.94 -48.09
CA MET A 6 -48.55 -10.23 -47.52
C MET A 6 -48.47 -10.53 -46.02
N ARG A 7 -47.44 -11.31 -45.65
CA ARG A 7 -47.10 -11.68 -44.27
C ARG A 7 -46.60 -10.47 -43.49
N ASN A 8 -47.23 -10.21 -42.34
CA ASN A 8 -46.71 -9.30 -41.32
C ASN A 8 -45.45 -9.94 -40.70
N ASN A 9 -44.33 -9.23 -40.64
CA ASN A 9 -43.05 -9.73 -40.11
C ASN A 9 -42.82 -9.18 -38.69
N PRO A 10 -43.02 -9.97 -37.62
CA PRO A 10 -42.91 -9.48 -36.24
C PRO A 10 -41.45 -9.36 -35.73
N GLY A 11 -40.45 -9.62 -36.58
CA GLY A 11 -39.05 -9.79 -36.14
C GLY A 11 -38.22 -8.51 -35.95
N ARG A 12 -38.69 -7.32 -36.37
CA ARG A 12 -37.82 -6.12 -36.40
C ARG A 12 -37.80 -5.28 -35.12
N ASN A 13 -38.79 -5.43 -34.25
CA ASN A 13 -38.88 -4.65 -32.99
C ASN A 13 -38.23 -5.36 -31.79
N SER A 14 -38.07 -6.68 -31.83
CA SER A 14 -37.49 -7.47 -30.73
C SER A 14 -35.98 -7.21 -30.55
N ILE A 15 -35.23 -7.13 -31.64
CA ILE A 15 -33.75 -6.99 -31.64
C ILE A 15 -33.32 -5.58 -31.20
N LEU A 16 -34.09 -4.55 -31.55
CA LEU A 16 -33.82 -3.17 -31.12
C LEU A 16 -34.09 -2.98 -29.63
N VAL A 17 -35.15 -3.58 -29.08
CA VAL A 17 -35.50 -3.46 -27.65
C VAL A 17 -34.53 -4.26 -26.76
N THR A 18 -34.07 -5.43 -27.20
CA THR A 18 -33.05 -6.21 -26.44
C THR A 18 -31.66 -5.58 -26.48
N GLY A 19 -31.26 -4.97 -27.60
CA GLY A 19 -29.98 -4.24 -27.70
C GLY A 19 -29.92 -2.98 -26.82
N LEU A 20 -31.03 -2.24 -26.71
CA LEU A 20 -31.14 -1.06 -25.84
C LEU A 20 -31.14 -1.42 -24.35
N LEU A 21 -31.78 -2.53 -23.96
CA LEU A 21 -31.74 -3.03 -22.58
C LEU A 21 -30.34 -3.52 -22.17
N PHE A 22 -29.58 -4.16 -23.08
CA PHE A 22 -28.21 -4.59 -22.80
C PHE A 22 -27.25 -3.41 -22.62
N LEU A 23 -27.38 -2.36 -23.46
CA LEU A 23 -26.60 -1.12 -23.31
C LEU A 23 -26.95 -0.36 -22.03
N ALA A 24 -28.22 -0.36 -21.61
CA ALA A 24 -28.63 0.26 -20.34
C ALA A 24 -28.08 -0.48 -19.11
N VAL A 25 -28.02 -1.83 -19.14
CA VAL A 25 -27.44 -2.63 -18.05
C VAL A 25 -25.91 -2.47 -17.97
N ILE A 26 -25.22 -2.37 -19.11
CA ILE A 26 -23.77 -2.08 -19.13
C ILE A 26 -23.51 -0.63 -18.67
N ALA A 27 -24.32 0.33 -19.08
CA ALA A 27 -24.19 1.72 -18.60
C ALA A 27 -24.50 1.84 -17.10
N LEU A 28 -25.50 1.12 -16.57
CA LEU A 28 -25.76 1.05 -15.12
C LEU A 28 -24.67 0.28 -14.37
N GLY A 29 -24.08 -0.77 -14.97
CA GLY A 29 -22.98 -1.52 -14.38
C GLY A 29 -21.67 -0.72 -14.35
N LEU A 30 -21.42 0.10 -15.38
CA LEU A 30 -20.30 1.03 -15.42
C LEU A 30 -20.54 2.25 -14.52
N LEU A 31 -21.76 2.79 -14.48
CA LEU A 31 -22.12 3.85 -13.53
C LEU A 31 -22.09 3.33 -12.10
N ALA A 32 -22.58 2.12 -11.81
CA ALA A 32 -22.46 1.51 -10.49
C ALA A 32 -21.01 1.16 -10.16
N GLY A 33 -20.21 0.69 -11.11
CA GLY A 33 -18.78 0.44 -10.93
C GLY A 33 -17.99 1.72 -10.65
N TRP A 34 -18.29 2.82 -11.35
CA TRP A 34 -17.77 4.15 -11.07
C TRP A 34 -18.30 4.71 -9.74
N PHE A 35 -19.59 4.55 -9.43
CA PHE A 35 -20.18 4.99 -8.16
C PHE A 35 -19.68 4.18 -6.97
N PHE A 36 -19.37 2.88 -7.10
CA PHE A 36 -18.78 2.05 -6.06
C PHE A 36 -17.28 2.31 -5.91
N SER A 37 -16.55 2.47 -7.02
CA SER A 37 -15.15 2.94 -7.02
C SER A 37 -15.02 4.32 -6.39
N ASP A 38 -15.96 5.23 -6.67
CA ASP A 38 -16.00 6.57 -6.07
C ASP A 38 -16.54 6.58 -4.64
N ARG A 39 -17.36 5.58 -4.24
CA ARG A 39 -17.78 5.45 -2.83
C ARG A 39 -16.66 4.96 -1.93
N GLU A 40 -15.78 4.09 -2.42
CA GLU A 40 -14.57 3.72 -1.69
C GLU A 40 -13.52 4.84 -1.71
N SER A 41 -13.45 5.66 -2.77
CA SER A 41 -12.56 6.82 -2.82
C SER A 41 -13.09 8.04 -2.02
N GLY A 42 -14.40 8.11 -1.79
CA GLY A 42 -15.10 9.26 -1.22
C GLY A 42 -15.30 9.26 0.30
N LEU A 43 -14.95 8.19 1.02
CA LEU A 43 -14.98 8.15 2.50
C LEU A 43 -13.63 8.49 3.14
N SER A 44 -12.58 8.71 2.34
CA SER A 44 -11.28 9.24 2.82
C SER A 44 -11.31 10.77 2.98
N GLN A 45 -12.48 11.41 2.89
CA GLN A 45 -12.60 12.81 3.28
C GLN A 45 -12.42 12.93 4.79
N LEU A 46 -11.17 13.21 5.15
CA LEU A 46 -10.79 14.12 6.21
C LEU A 46 -11.43 13.72 7.54
N LEU A 47 -10.79 12.82 8.29
CA LEU A 47 -10.76 13.05 9.72
C LEU A 47 -10.34 14.52 9.89
N PRO A 48 -11.18 15.39 10.46
CA PRO A 48 -10.79 16.77 10.67
C PRO A 48 -9.43 16.77 11.39
N GLN A 49 -8.54 17.68 11.04
CA GLN A 49 -7.20 17.75 11.65
C GLN A 49 -7.26 17.80 13.20
N GLU A 50 -8.40 18.23 13.75
CA GLU A 50 -8.76 18.22 15.16
C GLU A 50 -8.77 16.83 15.83
N TYR A 51 -8.76 15.74 15.06
CA TYR A 51 -8.75 14.35 15.56
C TYR A 51 -7.35 13.72 15.55
N ILE A 52 -6.33 14.48 15.14
CA ILE A 52 -4.93 14.03 15.10
C ILE A 52 -4.19 14.70 16.25
N GLY A 53 -3.81 13.91 17.26
CA GLY A 53 -2.97 14.40 18.36
C GLY A 53 -1.62 14.96 17.86
N PRO A 54 -0.94 15.83 18.63
CA PRO A 54 0.42 16.25 18.26
C PRO A 54 1.33 15.02 18.19
N SER A 55 2.29 15.03 17.27
CA SER A 55 3.32 13.98 17.19
C SER A 55 4.30 14.14 18.36
N PRO A 56 4.42 13.17 19.27
CA PRO A 56 5.47 13.19 20.28
C PRO A 56 6.88 13.22 19.65
N VAL A 57 7.06 12.52 18.53
CA VAL A 57 8.37 12.42 17.85
C VAL A 57 8.83 13.76 17.28
N GLU A 58 7.93 14.57 16.72
CA GLU A 58 8.28 15.91 16.21
C GLU A 58 8.73 16.89 17.31
N ALA A 59 8.57 16.54 18.60
CA ALA A 59 9.04 17.33 19.74
C ALA A 59 10.39 16.86 20.32
N ILE A 60 10.92 15.71 19.87
CA ILE A 60 12.20 15.15 20.33
C ILE A 60 13.36 15.93 19.68
N PRO A 61 14.39 16.34 20.44
CA PRO A 61 15.61 16.92 19.87
C PRO A 61 16.29 15.98 18.87
N GLU A 62 16.85 16.52 17.79
CA GLU A 62 17.41 15.73 16.68
C GLU A 62 18.49 14.74 17.13
N ASP A 63 19.33 15.13 18.10
CA ASP A 63 20.40 14.31 18.66
C ASP A 63 19.92 13.22 19.64
N GLU A 64 18.64 13.25 20.03
CA GLU A 64 18.02 12.25 20.90
C GLU A 64 17.23 11.19 20.13
N LEU A 65 16.89 11.45 18.86
CA LEU A 65 16.08 10.57 18.00
C LEU A 65 16.67 9.16 17.92
N LYS A 66 15.79 8.15 18.01
CA LYS A 66 16.10 6.73 17.83
C LYS A 66 15.68 6.26 16.43
N THR A 67 16.07 5.05 16.08
CA THR A 67 15.77 4.44 14.77
C THR A 67 14.28 4.50 14.42
N GLY A 68 13.39 4.12 15.34
CA GLY A 68 11.93 4.18 15.11
C GLY A 68 11.41 5.61 14.86
N ASP A 69 11.99 6.60 15.54
CA ASP A 69 11.66 8.02 15.35
C ASP A 69 12.07 8.48 13.95
N LEU A 70 13.29 8.14 13.53
CA LEU A 70 13.81 8.49 12.20
C LEU A 70 13.01 7.79 11.09
N ILE A 71 12.62 6.53 11.26
CA ILE A 71 11.77 5.81 10.31
C ILE A 71 10.42 6.54 10.16
N LEU A 72 9.77 6.85 11.28
CA LEU A 72 8.51 7.58 11.28
C LEU A 72 8.63 8.92 10.54
N LEU A 73 9.66 9.71 10.85
CA LEU A 73 9.86 11.03 10.25
C LEU A 73 10.07 10.93 8.73
N GLY A 74 10.79 9.92 8.25
CA GLY A 74 10.95 9.66 6.82
C GLY A 74 9.63 9.29 6.13
N ALA A 75 8.82 8.41 6.73
CA ALA A 75 7.49 8.12 6.20
C ALA A 75 6.60 9.37 6.17
N ARG A 76 6.65 10.20 7.22
CA ARG A 76 5.88 11.44 7.28
C ARG A 76 6.32 12.44 6.22
N GLN A 77 7.59 12.44 5.83
CA GLN A 77 8.08 13.26 4.74
C GLN A 77 7.42 12.86 3.40
N GLU A 78 7.25 11.57 3.12
CA GLU A 78 6.52 11.09 1.94
C GLU A 78 5.06 11.56 1.94
N ALA A 79 4.39 11.47 3.09
CA ALA A 79 3.02 11.96 3.24
C ALA A 79 2.92 13.48 3.02
N LYS A 80 3.89 14.27 3.52
CA LYS A 80 3.98 15.72 3.30
C LYS A 80 4.22 16.05 1.82
N GLN A 81 5.07 15.28 1.13
CA GLN A 81 5.34 15.43 -0.30
C GLN A 81 4.18 15.01 -1.19
N ARG A 82 3.23 14.23 -0.67
CA ARG A 82 2.11 13.67 -1.43
C ARG A 82 2.63 12.89 -2.64
N THR A 83 3.61 12.03 -2.41
CA THR A 83 4.20 11.14 -3.42
C THR A 83 3.10 10.40 -4.18
N ARG A 84 3.10 10.48 -5.51
CA ARG A 84 2.09 9.82 -6.35
C ARG A 84 2.38 8.33 -6.46
N TYR A 85 1.33 7.52 -6.48
CA TYR A 85 1.52 6.08 -6.65
C TYR A 85 2.06 5.74 -8.04
N ASP A 86 3.22 5.08 -8.08
CA ASP A 86 3.83 4.53 -9.29
C ASP A 86 4.61 3.26 -8.94
N ALA A 87 4.05 2.10 -9.31
CA ALA A 87 4.65 0.78 -9.12
C ALA A 87 5.38 0.27 -10.37
N SER A 88 5.63 1.14 -11.37
CA SER A 88 6.36 0.74 -12.57
C SER A 88 7.81 0.36 -12.24
N TYR A 89 8.33 -0.57 -13.05
CA TYR A 89 9.75 -0.91 -13.03
C TYR A 89 10.55 0.28 -13.56
N ALA A 90 11.64 0.63 -12.87
CA ALA A 90 12.56 1.68 -13.28
C ALA A 90 14.00 1.20 -13.07
N SER A 91 14.90 1.60 -13.97
CA SER A 91 16.33 1.43 -13.75
C SER A 91 16.77 2.43 -12.68
N ILE A 92 17.41 1.94 -11.63
CA ILE A 92 17.89 2.74 -10.50
C ILE A 92 19.30 2.31 -10.12
N ASP A 93 20.04 3.19 -9.46
CA ASP A 93 21.39 2.87 -8.99
C ASP A 93 21.38 1.78 -7.89
N TYR A 94 22.54 1.20 -7.62
CA TYR A 94 22.71 0.25 -6.53
C TYR A 94 24.14 0.35 -5.95
N PRO A 95 24.32 0.41 -4.62
CA PRO A 95 23.27 0.58 -3.59
C PRO A 95 22.73 2.02 -3.54
N GLY A 96 21.72 2.27 -2.72
CA GLY A 96 21.16 3.61 -2.49
C GLY A 96 20.32 4.20 -3.64
N GLY A 97 19.90 3.38 -4.61
CA GLY A 97 18.99 3.80 -5.67
C GLY A 97 17.58 4.08 -5.17
N ASP A 98 16.91 4.96 -5.88
CA ASP A 98 15.51 5.31 -5.67
C ASP A 98 14.87 5.69 -7.02
N VAL A 99 13.56 5.55 -7.10
CA VAL A 99 12.78 6.16 -8.18
C VAL A 99 12.68 7.67 -7.98
N ALA A 100 12.13 8.38 -8.96
CA ALA A 100 11.98 9.84 -8.85
C ALA A 100 11.21 10.24 -7.57
N PRO A 101 11.58 11.35 -6.90
CA PRO A 101 11.02 11.71 -5.60
C PRO A 101 9.52 12.02 -5.64
N ASP A 102 8.97 12.35 -6.81
CA ASP A 102 7.55 12.68 -6.98
C ASP A 102 6.63 11.45 -7.08
N ARG A 103 7.21 10.24 -7.09
CA ARG A 103 6.50 8.98 -7.32
C ARG A 103 7.04 7.83 -6.50
N GLY A 104 6.25 6.78 -6.33
CA GLY A 104 6.63 5.55 -5.66
C GLY A 104 5.43 4.66 -5.33
N ALA A 105 5.65 3.38 -5.11
CA ALA A 105 4.68 2.41 -4.63
C ALA A 105 4.53 2.51 -3.10
N CYS A 106 3.75 1.61 -2.51
CA CYS A 106 3.62 1.48 -1.06
C CYS A 106 4.96 1.13 -0.40
N THR A 107 5.75 0.25 -1.03
CA THR A 107 7.07 -0.15 -0.57
C THR A 107 8.06 1.02 -0.52
N ASP A 108 7.95 1.98 -1.43
CA ASP A 108 8.84 3.15 -1.48
C ASP A 108 8.65 4.06 -0.26
N VAL A 109 7.46 4.05 0.38
CA VAL A 109 7.25 4.71 1.68
C VAL A 109 8.12 4.06 2.75
N VAL A 110 8.13 2.72 2.83
CA VAL A 110 8.95 1.96 3.79
C VAL A 110 10.43 2.16 3.48
N ILE A 111 10.83 2.08 2.21
CA ILE A 111 12.23 2.23 1.78
C ILE A 111 12.77 3.61 2.15
N ARG A 112 12.04 4.68 1.83
CA ARG A 112 12.46 6.05 2.13
C ARG A 112 12.41 6.36 3.62
N ALA A 113 11.46 5.78 4.34
CA ALA A 113 11.41 5.83 5.80
C ALA A 113 12.67 5.24 6.44
N PHE A 114 13.05 4.02 6.05
CA PHE A 114 14.26 3.36 6.54
C PHE A 114 15.53 4.11 6.12
N ARG A 115 15.56 4.65 4.90
CA ARG A 115 16.69 5.45 4.42
C ARG A 115 16.87 6.73 5.23
N ASN A 116 15.79 7.35 5.71
CA ASN A 116 15.87 8.49 6.64
C ASN A 116 16.52 8.10 7.98
N ALA A 117 16.45 6.82 8.37
CA ALA A 117 17.15 6.26 9.53
C ALA A 117 18.55 5.70 9.19
N GLY A 118 19.07 5.97 7.99
CA GLY A 118 20.38 5.48 7.55
C GLY A 118 20.42 4.01 7.15
N ILE A 119 19.27 3.38 6.93
CA ILE A 119 19.16 1.94 6.60
C ILE A 119 18.75 1.79 5.14
N ASP A 120 19.61 1.18 4.32
CA ASP A 120 19.31 0.95 2.90
C ASP A 120 18.68 -0.43 2.67
N LEU A 121 17.34 -0.48 2.68
CA LEU A 121 16.60 -1.72 2.38
C LEU A 121 16.86 -2.25 0.96
N GLN A 122 17.27 -1.41 0.00
CA GLN A 122 17.67 -1.89 -1.32
C GLN A 122 18.87 -2.82 -1.21
N GLN A 123 19.93 -2.36 -0.54
CA GLN A 123 21.13 -3.14 -0.32
C GLN A 123 20.84 -4.39 0.50
N LEU A 124 20.22 -4.22 1.67
CA LEU A 124 20.04 -5.31 2.64
C LEU A 124 19.21 -6.46 2.11
N ILE A 125 18.08 -6.16 1.44
CA ILE A 125 17.22 -7.20 0.88
C ILE A 125 17.93 -7.89 -0.30
N HIS A 126 18.59 -7.13 -1.17
CA HIS A 126 19.29 -7.72 -2.32
C HIS A 126 20.44 -8.63 -1.89
N GLU A 127 21.24 -8.22 -0.91
CA GLU A 127 22.36 -9.02 -0.41
C GLU A 127 21.89 -10.31 0.27
N ASP A 128 20.80 -10.24 1.05
CA ASP A 128 20.19 -11.43 1.65
C ASP A 128 19.63 -12.38 0.59
N MET A 129 18.89 -11.85 -0.39
CA MET A 129 18.41 -12.63 -1.53
C MET A 129 19.55 -13.25 -2.34
N LYS A 130 20.71 -12.58 -2.46
CA LYS A 130 21.89 -13.13 -3.13
C LYS A 130 22.50 -14.30 -2.36
N ALA A 131 22.43 -14.26 -1.03
CA ALA A 131 22.92 -15.33 -0.17
C ALA A 131 21.97 -16.54 -0.13
N ASP A 132 20.65 -16.31 -0.12
CA ASP A 132 19.64 -17.37 -0.03
C ASP A 132 18.37 -17.06 -0.87
N PHE A 133 18.53 -17.03 -2.19
CA PHE A 133 17.43 -16.72 -3.10
C PHE A 133 16.24 -17.69 -2.99
N ALA A 134 16.50 -18.94 -2.57
CA ALA A 134 15.50 -19.99 -2.52
C ALA A 134 14.49 -19.83 -1.36
N SER A 135 14.84 -19.09 -0.31
CA SER A 135 13.89 -18.79 0.78
C SER A 135 12.90 -17.67 0.44
N TYR A 136 13.14 -16.92 -0.64
CA TYR A 136 12.28 -15.84 -1.08
C TYR A 136 11.12 -16.31 -1.97
N PRO A 137 9.96 -15.62 -1.98
CA PRO A 137 8.79 -16.01 -2.76
C PRO A 137 9.07 -16.08 -4.27
N SER A 138 8.82 -17.24 -4.88
CA SER A 138 8.91 -17.43 -6.33
C SER A 138 7.63 -17.01 -7.05
N LYS A 139 7.36 -15.69 -7.11
CA LYS A 139 6.16 -15.11 -7.76
C LYS A 139 6.39 -14.60 -9.19
N TRP A 140 7.65 -14.37 -9.59
CA TRP A 140 7.97 -13.62 -10.83
C TRP A 140 8.75 -14.42 -11.89
N GLY A 141 8.93 -15.74 -11.70
CA GLY A 141 9.67 -16.58 -12.65
C GLY A 141 11.14 -16.20 -12.81
N LEU A 142 11.73 -15.53 -11.81
CA LEU A 142 13.13 -15.14 -11.80
C LEU A 142 14.01 -16.30 -11.33
N ASN A 143 15.20 -16.40 -11.91
CA ASN A 143 16.22 -17.39 -11.53
C ASN A 143 17.35 -16.80 -10.68
N ALA A 144 17.32 -15.49 -10.43
CA ALA A 144 18.28 -14.76 -9.60
C ALA A 144 17.62 -13.47 -9.06
N PRO A 145 18.19 -12.86 -8.00
CA PRO A 145 17.77 -11.55 -7.50
C PRO A 145 17.94 -10.43 -8.56
N ASP A 146 17.16 -9.35 -8.43
CA ASP A 146 17.25 -8.13 -9.25
C ASP A 146 17.31 -6.88 -8.35
N SER A 147 18.51 -6.30 -8.24
CA SER A 147 18.79 -5.14 -7.38
C SER A 147 17.95 -3.90 -7.70
N ASN A 148 17.36 -3.81 -8.90
CA ASN A 148 16.47 -2.71 -9.27
C ASN A 148 15.10 -2.79 -8.60
N ILE A 149 14.64 -3.97 -8.17
CA ILE A 149 13.25 -4.16 -7.75
C ILE A 149 13.05 -5.07 -6.54
N ASP A 150 14.07 -5.81 -6.09
CA ASP A 150 13.96 -6.78 -4.99
C ASP A 150 13.29 -6.18 -3.73
N HIS A 151 13.80 -5.05 -3.26
CA HIS A 151 13.26 -4.31 -2.11
C HIS A 151 11.90 -3.65 -2.36
N ARG A 152 11.50 -3.41 -3.62
CA ARG A 152 10.22 -2.80 -3.97
C ARG A 152 9.06 -3.80 -4.04
N ARG A 153 9.31 -5.08 -3.73
CA ARG A 153 8.30 -6.14 -3.65
C ARG A 153 7.92 -6.42 -2.20
N VAL A 154 6.65 -6.21 -1.86
CA VAL A 154 6.14 -6.46 -0.50
C VAL A 154 6.49 -7.87 0.01
N PRO A 155 6.33 -8.96 -0.76
CA PRO A 155 6.68 -10.31 -0.26
C PRO A 155 8.16 -10.46 0.10
N ASN A 156 9.06 -9.74 -0.59
CA ASN A 156 10.48 -9.76 -0.27
C ASN A 156 10.77 -8.99 1.01
N GLN A 157 10.12 -7.84 1.22
CA GLN A 157 10.25 -7.12 2.49
C GLN A 157 9.74 -7.97 3.67
N ILE A 158 8.57 -8.62 3.53
CA ILE A 158 8.04 -9.53 4.54
C ILE A 158 9.04 -10.65 4.87
N GLN A 159 9.62 -11.30 3.84
CA GLN A 159 10.63 -12.34 4.05
C GLN A 159 11.85 -11.79 4.79
N TYR A 160 12.37 -10.63 4.39
CA TYR A 160 13.49 -9.99 5.06
C TYR A 160 13.18 -9.67 6.53
N PHE A 161 12.03 -9.06 6.83
CA PHE A 161 11.65 -8.73 8.21
C PHE A 161 11.28 -9.95 9.06
N ASN A 162 10.87 -11.07 8.48
CA ASN A 162 10.77 -12.34 9.20
C ASN A 162 12.14 -12.81 9.72
N THR A 163 13.21 -12.56 8.96
CA THR A 163 14.58 -12.99 9.30
C THR A 163 15.28 -11.99 10.22
N TYR A 164 15.19 -10.69 9.92
CA TYR A 164 15.99 -9.65 10.56
C TYR A 164 15.18 -8.65 11.40
N GLY A 165 13.86 -8.74 11.37
CA GLY A 165 12.96 -7.96 12.21
C GLY A 165 12.43 -8.76 13.39
N LYS A 166 11.84 -8.05 14.35
CA LYS A 166 11.04 -8.66 15.41
C LYS A 166 9.59 -8.71 14.95
N SER A 167 9.06 -9.91 14.70
CA SER A 167 7.64 -10.12 14.45
C SER A 167 6.82 -9.78 15.71
N LEU A 168 5.76 -9.02 15.54
CA LEU A 168 4.86 -8.57 16.59
C LEU A 168 3.44 -9.12 16.39
N THR A 169 2.57 -8.87 17.35
CA THR A 169 1.15 -9.24 17.24
C THR A 169 0.49 -8.60 16.02
N LEU A 170 -0.41 -9.35 15.38
CA LEU A 170 -1.30 -8.84 14.33
C LEU A 170 -2.64 -8.37 14.91
N GLU A 171 -2.89 -8.65 16.19
CA GLU A 171 -4.09 -8.22 16.92
C GLU A 171 -3.91 -6.77 17.38
N VAL A 172 -4.92 -5.93 17.11
CA VAL A 172 -4.90 -4.50 17.50
C VAL A 172 -5.71 -4.28 18.78
N GLU A 173 -6.90 -4.87 18.86
CA GLU A 173 -7.77 -4.75 20.03
C GLU A 173 -7.13 -5.45 21.23
N GLY A 174 -6.97 -4.73 22.34
CA GLY A 174 -6.33 -5.25 23.55
C GLY A 174 -4.80 -5.24 23.54
N HIS A 175 -4.16 -4.79 22.45
CA HIS A 175 -2.70 -4.85 22.26
C HIS A 175 -2.08 -3.53 21.76
N LEU A 176 -2.80 -2.40 21.88
CA LEU A 176 -2.37 -1.10 21.32
C LEU A 176 -0.95 -0.67 21.77
N GLU A 177 -0.52 -1.10 22.95
CA GLU A 177 0.81 -0.82 23.48
C GLU A 177 1.94 -1.49 22.69
N GLU A 178 1.66 -2.55 21.92
CA GLU A 178 2.64 -3.24 21.09
C GLU A 178 2.87 -2.55 19.74
N TRP A 179 1.89 -1.76 19.27
CA TRP A 179 1.93 -1.01 18.01
C TRP A 179 2.65 0.32 18.19
N LYS A 180 3.96 0.36 17.92
CA LYS A 180 4.78 1.56 18.10
C LYS A 180 5.08 2.21 16.77
N TRP A 181 5.30 3.52 16.80
CA TRP A 181 5.67 4.25 15.60
C TRP A 181 7.02 3.76 15.05
N GLY A 182 7.17 3.87 13.73
CA GLY A 182 8.33 3.34 13.03
C GLY A 182 8.26 1.83 12.78
N ASP A 183 7.32 1.11 13.39
CA ASP A 183 7.04 -0.28 13.00
C ASP A 183 6.51 -0.33 11.56
N VAL A 184 6.81 -1.43 10.87
CA VAL A 184 6.31 -1.71 9.53
C VAL A 184 5.12 -2.64 9.62
N VAL A 185 4.04 -2.27 8.94
CA VAL A 185 2.82 -3.07 8.86
C VAL A 185 2.54 -3.44 7.40
N TYR A 186 2.08 -4.66 7.21
CA TYR A 186 1.75 -5.24 5.92
C TYR A 186 0.30 -5.66 5.90
N TRP A 187 -0.35 -5.43 4.77
CA TRP A 187 -1.73 -5.79 4.54
C TRP A 187 -1.93 -6.62 3.29
N ARG A 188 -3.06 -7.32 3.26
CA ARG A 188 -3.65 -7.91 2.08
C ARG A 188 -4.94 -7.15 1.73
N PHE A 189 -5.00 -6.62 0.52
CA PHE A 189 -6.23 -6.03 -0.03
C PHE A 189 -7.25 -7.12 -0.39
N PRO A 190 -8.56 -6.79 -0.45
CA PRO A 190 -9.61 -7.74 -0.80
C PRO A 190 -9.43 -8.44 -2.14
N ASP A 191 -8.71 -7.83 -3.08
CA ASP A 191 -8.41 -8.40 -4.40
C ASP A 191 -7.12 -9.23 -4.47
N GLY A 192 -6.50 -9.50 -3.31
CA GLY A 192 -5.32 -10.34 -3.23
C GLY A 192 -3.99 -9.59 -3.31
N ARG A 193 -3.98 -8.29 -3.59
CA ARG A 193 -2.75 -7.49 -3.67
C ARG A 193 -2.15 -7.25 -2.28
N ASP A 194 -0.82 -7.30 -2.22
CA ASP A 194 -0.06 -6.97 -1.01
C ASP A 194 0.11 -5.45 -0.89
N HIS A 195 0.07 -4.93 0.34
CA HIS A 195 0.23 -3.51 0.66
C HIS A 195 1.06 -3.33 1.94
N CYS A 196 1.61 -2.15 2.17
CA CYS A 196 2.44 -1.87 3.34
C CYS A 196 2.45 -0.40 3.74
N GLY A 197 2.94 -0.13 4.95
CA GLY A 197 3.05 1.20 5.51
C GLY A 197 3.83 1.21 6.83
N ILE A 198 3.96 2.41 7.39
CA ILE A 198 4.62 2.66 8.68
C ILE A 198 3.59 3.09 9.72
N ILE A 199 3.71 2.56 10.94
CA ILE A 199 2.88 2.96 12.08
C ILE A 199 3.23 4.39 12.50
N SER A 200 2.21 5.22 12.70
CA SER A 200 2.36 6.60 13.17
C SER A 200 2.35 6.71 14.69
N ASP A 201 3.00 7.74 15.23
CA ASP A 201 2.87 8.15 16.63
C ASP A 201 1.62 8.99 16.91
N ARG A 202 0.94 9.44 15.84
CA ARG A 202 -0.36 10.09 15.93
C ARG A 202 -1.44 9.02 16.02
N THR A 203 -2.41 9.26 16.88
CA THR A 203 -3.50 8.31 17.15
C THR A 203 -4.86 8.93 16.92
N THR A 204 -5.86 8.08 16.72
CA THR A 204 -7.27 8.41 16.87
C THR A 204 -7.60 8.74 18.34
N LYS A 205 -8.86 9.17 18.60
CA LYS A 205 -9.35 9.46 19.96
C LYS A 205 -9.33 8.25 20.90
N ASP A 206 -9.53 7.05 20.36
CA ASP A 206 -9.47 5.77 21.07
C ASP A 206 -8.03 5.21 21.20
N GLY A 207 -7.02 5.96 20.74
CA GLY A 207 -5.61 5.59 20.89
C GLY A 207 -5.07 4.64 19.82
N ARG A 208 -5.88 4.27 18.82
CA ARG A 208 -5.40 3.47 17.68
C ARG A 208 -4.40 4.30 16.86
N PRO A 209 -3.21 3.78 16.55
CA PRO A 209 -2.25 4.53 15.75
C PRO A 209 -2.76 4.69 14.32
N LEU A 210 -2.51 5.87 13.75
CA LEU A 210 -2.65 6.10 12.32
C LEU A 210 -1.54 5.34 11.58
N VAL A 211 -1.66 5.27 10.26
CA VAL A 211 -0.65 4.66 9.40
C VAL A 211 -0.27 5.56 8.25
N ILE A 212 0.99 5.48 7.84
CA ILE A 212 1.55 6.22 6.72
C ILE A 212 1.82 5.26 5.58
N HIS A 213 1.15 5.46 4.45
CA HIS A 213 1.22 4.55 3.31
C HIS A 213 0.88 5.28 2.00
N ASN A 214 1.10 4.60 0.87
CA ASN A 214 0.76 5.11 -0.46
C ASN A 214 -0.12 4.09 -1.22
N ALA A 215 -1.40 4.44 -1.41
CA ALA A 215 -2.36 3.70 -2.22
C ALA A 215 -3.06 4.64 -3.22
N GLY A 216 -2.26 5.43 -3.93
CA GLY A 216 -2.69 6.45 -4.89
C GLY A 216 -1.95 7.76 -4.67
N LEU A 217 -1.90 8.18 -3.41
CA LEU A 217 -1.12 9.31 -2.93
C LEU A 217 -0.67 9.05 -1.49
N ALA A 218 0.61 9.25 -1.21
CA ALA A 218 1.17 9.10 0.13
C ALA A 218 0.44 9.99 1.14
N ARG A 219 0.05 9.41 2.28
CA ARG A 219 -0.74 10.08 3.32
C ARG A 219 -0.58 9.37 4.66
N GLU A 220 -0.91 10.11 5.72
CA GLU A 220 -1.09 9.62 7.09
C GLU A 220 -2.59 9.60 7.38
N GLU A 221 -3.18 8.43 7.65
CA GLU A 221 -4.62 8.28 7.86
C GLU A 221 -5.00 7.11 8.79
N ASP A 222 -6.25 7.10 9.26
CA ASP A 222 -6.82 5.97 10.00
C ASP A 222 -7.17 4.85 9.01
N ALA A 223 -6.19 3.99 8.75
CA ALA A 223 -6.30 2.85 7.85
C ALA A 223 -5.73 1.55 8.43
N LEU A 224 -5.30 1.52 9.70
CA LEU A 224 -4.67 0.34 10.30
C LEU A 224 -5.53 -0.93 10.17
N LEU A 225 -6.83 -0.79 10.43
CA LEU A 225 -7.81 -1.86 10.41
C LEU A 225 -8.63 -1.92 9.10
N ARG A 226 -8.23 -1.15 8.07
CA ARG A 226 -9.00 -1.07 6.81
C ARG A 226 -8.89 -2.35 5.98
N TRP A 227 -7.81 -3.10 6.16
CA TRP A 227 -7.49 -4.30 5.39
C TRP A 227 -6.95 -5.41 6.30
N GLU A 228 -6.87 -6.63 5.78
CA GLU A 228 -6.31 -7.77 6.52
C GLU A 228 -4.83 -7.50 6.83
N ILE A 229 -4.48 -7.45 8.11
CA ILE A 229 -3.09 -7.34 8.56
C ILE A 229 -2.43 -8.71 8.39
N VAL A 230 -1.33 -8.76 7.64
CA VAL A 230 -0.59 -10.01 7.35
C VAL A 230 0.85 -9.97 7.86
N GLY A 231 1.28 -8.86 8.43
CA GLY A 231 2.60 -8.72 9.04
C GLY A 231 2.73 -7.44 9.83
N HIS A 232 3.45 -7.51 10.95
CA HIS A 232 3.77 -6.37 11.80
C HIS A 232 5.16 -6.61 12.39
N TYR A 233 6.09 -5.68 12.14
CA TYR A 233 7.50 -5.87 12.44
C TYR A 233 8.13 -4.62 13.03
N ARG A 234 8.98 -4.82 14.03
CA ARG A 234 9.88 -3.80 14.54
C ARG A 234 11.31 -4.09 14.09
N TYR A 235 12.00 -3.08 13.60
CA TYR A 235 13.41 -3.17 13.25
C TYR A 235 14.27 -2.48 14.32
N GLU A 236 15.06 -3.27 15.04
CA GLU A 236 15.90 -2.78 16.15
C GLU A 236 17.32 -2.41 15.70
N GLY A 237 17.64 -2.55 14.40
CA GLY A 237 18.99 -2.40 13.86
C GLY A 237 19.85 -3.65 14.08
N THR A 238 20.89 -3.82 13.27
CA THR A 238 21.95 -4.78 13.58
C THR A 238 22.85 -4.18 14.65
N SER A 239 23.05 -4.92 15.74
CA SER A 239 24.07 -4.63 16.76
C SER A 239 25.48 -4.59 16.18
#